data_AF-A0A6B3GEC2-F1
#
_entry.id   AF-A0A6B3GEC2-F1
#
_cell.length_a   1.000
_cell.length_b   1.000
_cell.length_c   1.000
_cell.angle_alpha   90.00
_cell.angle_beta   90.00
_cell.angle_gamma   90.00
#
_symmetry.space_group_name_H-M   'P 1'
#
loop_
_entity.id
_entity.type
_entity.pdbx_description
1 polymer ?
#
loop_
_entity_poly.entity_id
_entity_poly.type
_entity_poly.pdbx_seq_one_letter_code
_entity_poly.pdbx_strand_id
1 'polypeptide(L)'
;MAQALATKDAPPPAAPWRASHRRTRRLIGLGVAVGALLVAVLLSVAIGSALLPLDVVWQALTAPDGSASHATVSGARVDRTLLGIVVGMSLGVAGALMQALTRNPLADPGVLGVNAGAGFAVTLGVAVLGVTRIEQYLPLALVG
;
A
#
# COMPACT_ATOMS: atom_id res chain seq x y z
N MET A 1 -67.34 9.49 -22.72
CA MET A 1 -66.19 9.11 -23.57
C MET A 1 -65.29 10.33 -23.70
N ALA A 2 -63.99 10.14 -23.47
CA ALA A 2 -62.89 11.11 -23.52
C ALA A 2 -62.53 11.86 -22.23
N GLN A 3 -61.25 11.70 -21.87
CA GLN A 3 -60.44 12.39 -20.86
C GLN A 3 -60.40 11.77 -19.46
N ALA A 4 -60.11 10.46 -19.40
CA ALA A 4 -58.83 10.02 -18.85
C ALA A 4 -57.59 10.74 -19.40
N LEU A 5 -56.56 10.83 -18.53
CA LEU A 5 -55.12 10.99 -18.78
C LEU A 5 -54.51 12.37 -18.47
N ALA A 6 -53.35 12.30 -17.79
CA ALA A 6 -52.38 13.35 -17.48
C ALA A 6 -52.78 14.22 -16.26
N THR A 7 -52.14 14.14 -15.09
CA THR A 7 -50.70 14.01 -14.82
C THR A 7 -50.53 13.56 -13.36
N LYS A 8 -50.18 12.30 -13.09
CA LYS A 8 -49.84 11.88 -11.72
C LYS A 8 -48.59 11.02 -11.59
N ASP A 9 -47.68 11.10 -12.55
CA ASP A 9 -46.43 10.34 -12.49
C ASP A 9 -45.25 11.15 -13.03
N ALA A 10 -45.04 12.36 -12.52
CA ALA A 10 -43.71 12.95 -12.59
C ALA A 10 -42.85 12.28 -11.51
N PRO A 11 -41.83 11.46 -11.85
CA PRO A 11 -40.98 10.86 -10.85
C PRO A 11 -40.32 11.98 -10.00
N PRO A 12 -40.29 11.85 -8.67
CA PRO A 12 -39.70 12.88 -7.81
C PRO A 12 -38.23 13.09 -8.21
N PRO A 13 -37.74 14.34 -8.27
CA PRO A 13 -36.36 14.62 -8.64
C PRO A 13 -35.42 13.84 -7.71
N ALA A 14 -34.50 13.06 -8.30
CA ALA A 14 -33.56 12.23 -7.57
C ALA A 14 -32.79 13.08 -6.55
N ALA A 15 -33.03 12.81 -5.27
CA ALA A 15 -32.70 13.77 -4.23
C ALA A 15 -31.17 13.87 -4.01
N PRO A 16 -30.58 15.08 -4.09
CA PRO A 16 -29.12 15.30 -4.09
C PRO A 16 -28.41 14.88 -2.80
N TRP A 17 -29.15 14.68 -1.70
CA TRP A 17 -28.59 14.33 -0.39
C TRP A 17 -27.91 12.96 -0.36
N ARG A 18 -28.32 11.98 -1.20
CA ARG A 18 -27.71 10.63 -1.19
C ARG A 18 -26.27 10.60 -1.70
N ALA A 19 -25.90 11.50 -2.61
CA ALA A 19 -24.55 11.60 -3.14
C ALA A 19 -23.56 12.22 -2.13
N SER A 20 -24.01 13.25 -1.38
CA SER A 20 -23.20 13.94 -0.37
C SER A 20 -22.73 13.00 0.75
N HIS A 21 -23.62 12.16 1.29
CA HIS A 21 -23.30 11.23 2.37
C HIS A 21 -22.24 10.18 1.97
N ARG A 22 -22.25 9.71 0.72
CA ARG A 22 -21.23 8.76 0.21
C ARG A 22 -19.87 9.43 0.06
N ARG A 23 -19.84 10.69 -0.38
CA ARG A 23 -18.59 11.47 -0.51
C ARG A 23 -17.95 11.75 0.84
N THR A 24 -18.74 12.19 1.83
CA THR A 24 -18.25 12.43 3.20
C THR A 24 -17.65 11.17 3.82
N ARG A 25 -18.32 10.01 3.71
CA ARG A 25 -17.79 8.74 4.25
C ARG A 25 -16.46 8.33 3.60
N ARG A 26 -16.31 8.53 2.29
CA ARG A 26 -15.05 8.26 1.57
C ARG A 26 -13.93 9.18 2.04
N LEU A 27 -14.20 10.47 2.19
CA LEU A 27 -13.22 11.46 2.65
C LEU A 27 -12.77 11.17 4.09
N ILE A 28 -13.71 10.83 4.98
CA ILE A 28 -13.40 10.42 6.35
C ILE A 28 -12.53 9.16 6.33
N GLY A 29 -12.92 8.14 5.56
CA GLY A 29 -12.13 6.90 5.43
C GLY A 29 -10.71 7.16 4.92
N LEU A 30 -10.55 8.03 3.93
CA LEU A 30 -9.24 8.42 3.41
C LEU A 30 -8.42 9.18 4.44
N GLY A 31 -9.03 10.12 5.18
CA GLY A 31 -8.38 10.84 6.27
C GLY A 31 -7.89 9.90 7.37
N VAL A 32 -8.72 8.94 7.79
CA VAL A 32 -8.35 7.91 8.77
C VAL A 32 -7.20 7.04 8.25
N ALA A 33 -7.24 6.60 6.98
CA ALA A 33 -6.19 5.79 6.39
C ALA A 33 -4.85 6.53 6.32
N VAL A 34 -4.86 7.81 5.92
CA VAL A 34 -3.65 8.65 5.90
C VAL A 34 -3.13 8.88 7.32
N GLY A 35 -4.00 9.17 8.28
CA GLY A 35 -3.61 9.31 9.69
C GLY A 35 -2.97 8.04 10.24
N ALA A 36 -3.56 6.87 9.97
CA ALA A 36 -3.00 5.58 10.37
C ALA A 36 -1.64 5.30 9.71
N LEU A 37 -1.47 5.64 8.42
CA LEU A 37 -0.19 5.53 7.72
C LEU A 37 0.89 6.41 8.38
N LEU A 38 0.57 7.67 8.71
CA LEU A 38 1.52 8.57 9.38
C LEU A 38 1.93 8.03 10.75
N VAL A 39 0.99 7.53 11.55
CA VAL A 39 1.29 6.90 12.83
C VAL A 39 2.18 5.67 12.62
N ALA A 40 1.87 4.81 11.65
CA ALA A 40 2.69 3.63 11.34
C ALA A 40 4.12 4.00 10.90
N VAL A 41 4.29 5.06 10.12
CA VAL A 41 5.62 5.59 9.72
C VAL A 41 6.40 6.06 10.95
N LEU A 42 5.78 6.87 11.81
CA LEU A 42 6.42 7.34 13.05
C LEU A 42 6.83 6.18 13.95
N LEU A 43 5.96 5.19 14.13
CA LEU A 43 6.25 3.98 14.90
C LEU A 43 7.35 3.15 14.24
N SER A 44 7.35 3.00 12.91
CA SER A 44 8.37 2.24 12.18
C SER A 44 9.76 2.84 12.31
N VAL A 45 9.87 4.17 12.41
CA VAL A 45 11.15 4.84 12.60
C VAL A 45 11.57 4.78 14.07
N ALA A 46 10.64 5.04 14.99
CA ALA A 46 10.90 5.08 16.43
C ALA A 46 11.23 3.69 17.02
N ILE A 47 10.54 2.64 16.58
CA ILE A 47 10.69 1.28 17.11
C ILE A 47 11.74 0.51 16.29
N GLY A 48 12.82 0.09 16.95
CA GLY A 48 13.79 -0.85 16.37
C GLY A 48 14.81 -1.32 17.40
N SER A 49 15.90 -1.93 16.95
CA SER A 49 16.86 -2.68 17.78
C SER A 49 17.51 -1.90 18.94
N ALA A 50 17.46 -0.57 18.92
CA ALA A 50 17.82 0.30 20.03
C ALA A 50 16.79 1.43 20.17
N LEU A 51 16.42 1.75 21.41
CA LEU A 51 15.60 2.92 21.77
C LEU A 51 16.46 4.16 21.54
N LEU A 52 16.33 4.79 20.37
CA LEU A 52 16.96 6.07 20.11
C LEU A 52 15.95 7.19 20.40
N PRO A 53 16.36 8.24 21.12
CA PRO A 53 15.52 9.40 21.30
C PRO A 53 15.34 10.15 19.96
N LEU A 54 14.18 10.82 19.80
CA LEU A 54 13.72 11.43 18.54
C LEU A 54 14.67 12.51 17.99
N ASP A 55 15.42 13.16 18.87
CA ASP A 55 16.46 14.13 18.56
C ASP A 55 17.63 13.49 17.78
N VAL A 56 18.05 12.28 18.15
CA VAL A 56 19.10 11.53 17.46
C VAL A 56 18.60 11.04 16.09
N VAL A 57 17.32 10.66 15.98
CA VAL A 57 16.70 10.32 14.68
C VAL A 57 16.67 11.54 13.76
N TRP A 58 16.27 12.70 14.27
CA TRP A 58 16.25 13.95 13.50
C TRP A 58 17.66 14.36 13.06
N GLN A 59 18.64 14.32 13.96
CA GLN A 59 20.04 14.59 13.62
C GLN A 59 20.60 13.60 12.60
N ALA A 60 20.26 12.30 12.71
CA ALA A 60 20.66 11.29 11.72
C ALA A 60 20.08 11.56 10.32
N LEU A 61 18.92 12.20 10.23
CA LEU A 61 18.27 12.57 8.97
C LEU A 61 18.80 13.90 8.40
N THR A 62 19.11 14.89 9.24
CA THR A 62 19.47 16.24 8.80
C THR A 62 20.97 16.52 8.75
N ALA A 63 21.78 15.83 9.56
CA ALA A 63 23.23 16.00 9.63
C ALA A 63 23.91 14.66 9.98
N PRO A 64 24.04 13.73 9.02
CA PRO A 64 24.68 12.44 9.25
C PRO A 64 26.17 12.64 9.59
N ASP A 65 26.60 12.17 10.76
CA ASP A 65 27.98 12.29 11.27
C ASP A 65 28.86 11.05 10.98
N GLY A 66 28.30 10.02 10.33
CA GLY A 66 29.00 8.79 9.97
C GLY A 66 29.22 7.79 11.11
N SER A 67 28.67 8.04 12.31
CA SER A 67 28.69 7.08 13.42
C SER A 67 27.93 5.79 13.10
N ALA A 68 28.40 4.64 13.59
CA ALA A 68 27.76 3.33 13.36
C ALA A 68 26.29 3.29 13.82
N SER A 69 25.94 4.09 14.83
CA SER A 69 24.57 4.26 15.30
C SER A 69 23.71 5.07 14.33
N HIS A 70 24.28 6.07 13.66
CA HIS A 70 23.61 6.86 12.63
C HIS A 70 23.43 6.07 11.33
N ALA A 71 24.45 5.32 10.88
CA ALA A 71 24.39 4.49 9.68
C ALA A 71 23.35 3.35 9.76
N THR A 72 23.14 2.79 10.96
CA THR A 72 22.15 1.70 11.17
C THR A 72 20.71 2.23 11.23
N VAL A 73 20.51 3.47 11.68
CA VAL A 73 19.19 4.09 11.87
C VAL A 73 18.72 4.82 10.61
N SER A 74 19.60 5.58 9.96
CA SER A 74 19.29 6.26 8.69
C SER A 74 19.26 5.30 7.51
N GLY A 75 20.05 4.22 7.54
CA GLY A 75 20.05 3.19 6.49
C GLY A 75 18.86 2.24 6.65
N ALA A 76 18.97 1.25 7.53
CA ALA A 76 18.04 0.12 7.50
C ALA A 76 16.58 0.44 7.87
N ARG A 77 16.32 1.41 8.76
CA ARG A 77 14.94 1.72 9.20
C ARG A 77 14.19 2.55 8.18
N VAL A 78 14.82 3.64 7.72
CA VAL A 78 14.23 4.52 6.71
C VAL A 78 14.03 3.76 5.40
N ASP A 79 15.03 2.99 4.96
CA ASP A 79 14.92 2.16 3.75
C ASP A 79 13.75 1.17 3.86
N ARG A 80 13.58 0.52 5.02
CA ARG A 80 12.47 -0.41 5.26
C ARG A 80 11.11 0.31 5.26
N THR A 81 11.00 1.48 5.87
CA THR A 81 9.76 2.26 5.86
C THR A 81 9.40 2.70 4.45
N LEU A 82 10.37 3.18 3.67
CA LEU A 82 10.18 3.56 2.27
C LEU A 82 9.73 2.37 1.42
N LEU A 83 10.41 1.22 1.54
CA LEU A 83 10.01 -0.02 0.88
C LEU A 83 8.60 -0.43 1.28
N GLY A 84 8.24 -0.37 2.57
CA GLY A 84 6.90 -0.69 3.06
C GLY A 84 5.81 0.18 2.44
N ILE A 85 6.05 1.49 2.31
CA ILE A 85 5.10 2.42 1.66
C ILE A 85 4.97 2.08 0.17
N VAL A 86 6.07 1.94 -0.56
CA VAL A 86 6.05 1.67 -2.00
C VAL A 86 5.41 0.32 -2.32
N VAL A 87 5.78 -0.74 -1.59
CA VAL A 87 5.19 -2.07 -1.73
C VAL A 87 3.71 -2.03 -1.36
N GLY A 88 3.34 -1.39 -0.25
CA GLY A 88 1.94 -1.25 0.17
C GLY A 88 1.07 -0.52 -0.85
N MET A 89 1.57 0.58 -1.45
CA MET A 89 0.90 1.27 -2.54
C MET A 89 0.73 0.37 -3.77
N SER A 90 1.79 -0.35 -4.15
CA SER A 90 1.78 -1.27 -5.28
C SER A 90 0.76 -2.39 -5.09
N LEU A 91 0.70 -3.00 -3.89
CA LEU A 91 -0.27 -4.04 -3.55
C LEU A 91 -1.70 -3.49 -3.51
N GLY A 92 -1.91 -2.30 -2.96
CA GLY A 92 -3.23 -1.64 -2.96
C GLY A 92 -3.75 -1.38 -4.38
N VAL A 93 -2.88 -0.90 -5.28
CA VAL A 93 -3.22 -0.70 -6.70
C VAL A 93 -3.47 -2.03 -7.41
N ALA A 94 -2.59 -3.01 -7.23
CA ALA A 94 -2.75 -4.33 -7.83
C ALA A 94 -4.06 -5.01 -7.39
N GLY A 95 -4.40 -4.96 -6.10
CA GLY A 95 -5.67 -5.47 -5.58
C GLY A 95 -6.88 -4.75 -6.17
N ALA A 96 -6.86 -3.40 -6.22
CA ALA A 96 -7.95 -2.63 -6.81
C ALA A 96 -8.15 -2.93 -8.30
N LEU A 97 -7.06 -3.07 -9.06
CA LEU A 97 -7.09 -3.47 -10.46
C LEU A 97 -7.68 -4.87 -10.62
N MET A 98 -7.19 -5.84 -9.84
CA MET A 98 -7.66 -7.22 -9.88
C MET A 98 -9.16 -7.33 -9.56
N GLN A 99 -9.62 -6.62 -8.53
CA GLN A 99 -11.04 -6.56 -8.17
C GLN A 99 -11.89 -5.93 -9.28
N ALA A 100 -11.38 -4.88 -9.95
CA ALA A 100 -12.08 -4.23 -11.05
C ALA A 100 -12.15 -5.09 -12.33
N LEU A 101 -11.03 -5.72 -12.70
CA LEU A 101 -10.91 -6.60 -13.88
C LEU A 101 -11.80 -7.85 -13.74
N THR A 102 -11.74 -8.50 -12.58
CA THR A 102 -12.53 -9.70 -12.31
C THR A 102 -13.98 -9.40 -11.92
N ARG A 103 -14.28 -8.13 -11.61
CA ARG A 103 -15.55 -7.70 -10.99
C ARG A 103 -15.88 -8.51 -9.74
N ASN A 104 -14.85 -8.99 -9.02
CA ASN A 104 -14.97 -9.81 -7.83
C ASN A 104 -14.24 -9.11 -6.67
N PRO A 105 -14.96 -8.66 -5.62
CA PRO A 105 -14.32 -7.99 -4.47
C PRO A 105 -13.39 -8.91 -3.67
N LEU A 106 -13.43 -10.23 -3.92
CA LEU A 106 -12.53 -11.22 -3.29
C LEU A 106 -11.29 -11.54 -4.13
N ALA A 107 -11.14 -10.96 -5.33
CA ALA A 107 -9.98 -11.20 -6.16
C ALA A 107 -8.73 -10.53 -5.56
N ASP A 108 -7.64 -11.29 -5.53
CA ASP A 108 -6.32 -10.86 -5.06
C ASP A 108 -5.26 -11.31 -6.07
N PRO A 109 -4.29 -10.46 -6.43
CA PRO A 109 -3.22 -10.81 -7.37
C PRO A 109 -2.40 -12.03 -6.92
N GLY A 110 -2.28 -12.30 -5.62
CA GLY A 110 -1.58 -13.47 -5.09
C GLY A 110 -2.26 -14.79 -5.45
N VAL A 111 -3.59 -14.81 -5.59
CA VAL A 111 -4.37 -16.00 -5.98
C VAL A 111 -4.07 -16.43 -7.41
N LEU A 112 -3.66 -15.50 -8.28
CA LEU A 112 -3.21 -15.82 -9.65
C LEU A 112 -1.80 -16.41 -9.71
N GLY A 113 -1.13 -16.60 -8.58
CA GLY A 113 0.16 -17.26 -8.50
C GLY A 113 1.37 -16.34 -8.67
N VAL A 114 1.19 -15.02 -8.74
CA VAL A 114 2.30 -14.05 -8.93
C VAL A 114 3.34 -14.16 -7.81
N ASN A 115 2.90 -14.30 -6.55
CA ASN A 115 3.82 -14.49 -5.42
C ASN A 115 4.50 -15.87 -5.44
N ALA A 116 3.79 -16.91 -5.92
CA ALA A 116 4.32 -18.26 -6.00
C ALA A 116 5.36 -18.39 -7.12
N GLY A 117 5.12 -17.76 -8.28
CA GLY A 117 6.05 -17.70 -9.41
C GLY A 117 7.34 -16.97 -9.04
N ALA A 118 7.24 -15.75 -8.50
CA ALA A 118 8.38 -14.99 -8.02
C ALA A 118 9.21 -15.76 -6.98
N GLY A 119 8.55 -16.36 -5.98
CA GLY A 119 9.22 -17.17 -4.94
C GLY A 119 9.88 -18.43 -5.49
N PHE A 120 9.23 -19.10 -6.44
CA PHE A 120 9.79 -20.27 -7.13
C PHE A 120 11.05 -19.91 -7.92
N ALA A 121 11.02 -18.83 -8.72
CA ALA A 121 12.16 -18.41 -9.52
C ALA A 121 13.38 -18.01 -8.65
N VAL A 122 13.15 -17.28 -7.55
CA VAL A 122 14.21 -16.96 -6.59
C VAL A 122 14.76 -18.23 -5.94
N THR A 123 13.89 -19.12 -5.46
CA THR A 123 14.32 -20.37 -4.81
C THR A 123 15.12 -21.26 -5.76
N LEU A 124 14.69 -21.37 -7.01
CA LEU A 124 15.39 -22.11 -8.05
C LEU A 124 16.76 -21.49 -8.34
N GLY A 125 16.84 -20.16 -8.47
CA GLY A 125 18.09 -19.44 -8.67
C GLY A 125 19.08 -19.65 -7.52
N VAL A 126 18.61 -19.62 -6.26
CA VAL A 126 19.46 -19.87 -5.10
C VAL A 126 19.89 -21.33 -5.02
N ALA A 127 18.95 -22.27 -5.15
CA ALA A 127 19.20 -23.69 -4.90
C ALA A 127 19.95 -24.40 -6.04
N VAL A 128 19.72 -23.99 -7.29
CA VAL A 128 20.29 -24.66 -8.47
C VAL A 128 21.37 -23.82 -9.15
N LEU A 129 21.18 -22.50 -9.26
CA LEU A 129 22.13 -21.60 -9.93
C LEU A 129 23.19 -21.01 -8.99
N GLY A 130 23.09 -21.28 -7.67
CA GLY A 130 24.06 -20.79 -6.68
C GLY A 130 24.05 -19.28 -6.49
N VAL A 131 22.91 -18.63 -6.75
CA VAL A 131 22.74 -17.18 -6.62
C VAL A 131 22.80 -16.78 -5.14
N THR A 132 23.85 -16.04 -4.77
CA THR A 132 24.15 -15.67 -3.37
C THR A 132 24.05 -14.17 -3.11
N ARG A 133 23.95 -13.36 -4.16
CA ARG A 133 23.93 -11.90 -4.06
C ARG A 133 22.49 -11.38 -4.10
N ILE A 134 22.16 -10.50 -3.16
CA ILE A 134 20.81 -9.92 -3.00
C ILE A 134 20.36 -9.19 -4.27
N GLU A 135 21.27 -8.50 -4.96
CA GLU A 135 20.97 -7.80 -6.21
C GLU A 135 20.46 -8.72 -7.32
N GLN A 136 20.75 -10.02 -7.25
CA GLN A 136 20.31 -11.01 -8.23
C GLN A 136 18.90 -11.53 -7.96
N TYR A 137 18.35 -11.33 -6.76
CA TYR A 137 17.06 -11.88 -6.38
C TYR A 137 15.90 -11.11 -7.03
N LEU A 138 16.04 -9.79 -7.18
CA LEU A 138 15.02 -8.94 -7.79
C LEU A 138 14.69 -9.32 -9.25
N PRO A 139 15.66 -9.45 -10.18
CA PRO A 139 15.35 -9.85 -11.55
C PRO A 139 14.79 -11.28 -11.62
N LEU A 140 15.24 -12.20 -10.76
CA LEU A 140 14.68 -13.55 -10.68
C LEU A 140 13.20 -13.52 -10.28
N ALA A 141 12.86 -12.73 -9.26
CA ALA A 141 11.49 -12.56 -8.79
C ALA A 141 10.57 -11.92 -9.85
N LEU A 142 11.11 -11.09 -10.76
CA LEU A 142 10.34 -10.47 -11.84
C LEU A 142 10.08 -11.39 -13.03
N VAL A 143 10.97 -12.36 -13.27
CA VAL A 143 10.86 -13.32 -14.38
C VAL A 143 9.88 -14.46 -14.04
N GLY A 144 9.77 -14.82 -12.76
CA GLY A 144 8.87 -15.87 -12.27
C GLY A 144 7.43 -15.40 -12.09
#